data_AF-A0A5D0XKM8-F1
#
_entry.id   AF-A0A5D0XKM8-F1
#
_cell.length_a   1.000
_cell.length_b   1.000
_cell.length_c   1.000
_cell.angle_alpha   90.00
_cell.angle_beta   90.00
_cell.angle_gamma   90.00
#
_symmetry.space_group_name_H-M   'P 1'
#
loop_
_entity.id
_entity.type
_entity.pdbx_description
1 polymer ?
#
loop_
_entity_poly.entity_id
_entity_poly.type
_entity_poly.pdbx_seq_one_letter_code
_entity_poly.pdbx_strand_id
1 'polypeptide(L)'
;MPDALRTVQALADRGIGLQALDVDLDTSTASGRLMLNMLLMLAEWERDLLRERTFEGVARARAAGRRPGPKPKLDEEKTAAVRAGVCPINGVWGPAFH
;
A
#
# COMPACT_ATOMS: atom_id res chain seq x y z
N MET A 1 4.39 4.44 -11.47
CA MET A 1 5.80 4.79 -11.21
C MET A 1 6.23 3.98 -10.01
N PRO A 2 6.99 2.89 -10.25
CA PRO A 2 7.27 1.90 -9.23
C PRO A 2 8.13 2.53 -8.15
N ASP A 3 7.81 2.27 -6.89
CA ASP A 3 8.56 2.85 -5.77
C ASP A 3 10.05 2.46 -5.83
N ALA A 4 10.33 1.24 -6.28
CA ALA A 4 11.67 0.75 -6.56
C ALA A 4 12.42 1.59 -7.62
N LEU A 5 11.74 2.03 -8.70
CA LEU A 5 12.37 2.90 -9.71
C LEU A 5 12.73 4.26 -9.11
N ARG A 6 11.84 4.83 -8.30
CA ARG A 6 12.12 6.10 -7.59
C ARG A 6 13.31 5.97 -6.66
N THR A 7 13.40 4.87 -5.91
CA THR A 7 14.54 4.61 -5.03
C THR A 7 15.83 4.50 -5.81
N VAL A 8 15.84 3.73 -6.91
CA VAL A 8 17.05 3.56 -7.73
C VAL A 8 17.46 4.89 -8.37
N GLN A 9 16.50 5.69 -8.87
CA GLN A 9 16.79 7.01 -9.43
C GLN A 9 17.38 7.95 -8.37
N ALA A 10 16.81 7.98 -7.16
CA ALA A 10 17.33 8.79 -6.06
C ALA A 10 18.73 8.38 -5.61
N LEU A 11 19.09 7.09 -5.74
CA LEU A 11 20.45 6.61 -5.52
C LEU A 11 21.39 7.06 -6.66
N ALA A 12 20.94 6.93 -7.91
CA ALA A 12 21.70 7.37 -9.07
C ALA A 12 21.98 8.88 -9.06
N ASP A 13 21.02 9.71 -8.66
CA ASP A 13 21.17 11.17 -8.52
C ASP A 13 22.21 11.54 -7.46
N ARG A 14 22.50 10.64 -6.52
CA ARG A 14 23.55 10.77 -5.50
C ARG A 14 24.89 10.15 -5.93
N GLY A 15 24.99 9.65 -7.16
CA GLY A 15 26.17 8.95 -7.68
C GLY A 15 26.34 7.53 -7.12
N ILE A 16 25.29 6.92 -6.57
CA ILE A 16 25.32 5.58 -5.98
C ILE A 16 24.82 4.56 -7.01
N GLY A 17 25.68 3.62 -7.38
CA GLY A 17 25.31 2.45 -8.21
C GLY A 17 24.69 1.33 -7.37
N LEU A 18 23.81 0.55 -7.99
CA LEU A 18 23.19 -0.64 -7.42
C LEU A 18 23.69 -1.86 -8.18
N GLN A 19 24.24 -2.83 -7.45
CA GLN A 19 24.65 -4.12 -7.99
C GLN A 19 23.85 -5.23 -7.31
N ALA A 20 23.08 -6.00 -8.09
CA ALA A 20 22.40 -7.20 -7.63
C ALA A 20 23.22 -8.42 -8.05
N LEU A 21 23.80 -9.11 -7.07
CA LEU A 21 24.76 -10.19 -7.30
C LEU A 21 24.11 -11.47 -7.84
N ASP A 22 22.87 -11.77 -7.41
CA ASP A 22 22.18 -13.02 -7.79
C ASP A 22 21.80 -13.06 -9.28
N VAL A 23 21.63 -11.90 -9.90
CA VAL A 23 21.17 -11.75 -11.29
C VAL A 23 22.20 -11.01 -12.16
N ASP A 24 23.41 -10.80 -11.63
CA ASP A 24 24.50 -10.06 -12.27
C ASP A 24 24.04 -8.74 -12.93
N LEU A 25 23.29 -7.94 -12.17
CA LEU A 25 22.74 -6.68 -12.65
C LEU A 25 23.49 -5.51 -12.01
N ASP A 26 24.11 -4.68 -12.85
CA ASP A 26 24.84 -3.47 -12.44
C ASP A 26 24.25 -2.21 -13.10
N THR A 27 23.64 -1.35 -12.28
CA THR A 27 23.03 -0.08 -12.75
C THR A 27 24.04 1.02 -13.09
N SER A 28 25.34 0.80 -12.82
CA SER A 28 26.41 1.68 -13.33
C SER A 28 26.52 1.60 -14.86
N THR A 29 26.14 0.47 -15.45
CA THR A 29 26.17 0.25 -16.90
C THR A 29 24.86 0.66 -17.57
N ALA A 30 24.92 1.06 -18.85
CA ALA A 30 23.71 1.37 -19.63
C ALA A 30 22.81 0.14 -19.81
N SER A 31 23.41 -1.04 -19.99
CA SER A 31 22.70 -2.32 -20.13
C SER A 31 21.95 -2.69 -18.84
N GLY A 32 22.60 -2.58 -17.68
CA GLY A 32 21.96 -2.91 -16.41
C GLY A 32 20.82 -1.95 -16.03
N ARG A 33 20.92 -0.66 -16.39
CA ARG A 33 19.77 0.26 -16.26
C ARG A 33 18.59 -0.13 -17.15
N LEU A 34 18.86 -0.56 -18.39
CA LEU A 34 17.81 -1.02 -19.30
C LEU A 34 17.12 -2.29 -18.76
N MET A 35 17.90 -3.30 -18.36
CA MET A 35 17.38 -4.53 -17.78
C MET A 35 16.56 -4.26 -16.52
N LEU A 36 17.06 -3.40 -15.63
CA LEU A 36 16.33 -3.01 -14.44
C LEU A 36 14.96 -2.40 -14.81
N ASN A 37 14.93 -1.46 -15.74
CA ASN A 37 13.67 -0.83 -16.16
C ASN A 37 12.69 -1.85 -16.75
N MET A 38 13.16 -2.80 -17.55
CA MET A 38 12.31 -3.89 -18.07
C MET A 38 11.72 -4.75 -16.95
N LEU A 39 12.54 -5.18 -15.98
CA LEU A 39 12.09 -5.96 -14.83
C LEU A 39 11.07 -5.18 -13.99
N LEU A 40 11.29 -3.89 -13.79
CA LEU A 40 10.38 -3.03 -13.04
C LEU A 40 9.04 -2.84 -13.76
N MET A 41 9.05 -2.68 -15.09
CA MET A 41 7.82 -2.63 -15.88
C MET A 41 7.04 -3.95 -15.79
N LEU A 42 7.72 -5.09 -15.87
CA LEU A 42 7.10 -6.40 -15.72
C LEU A 42 6.48 -6.56 -14.33
N ALA A 43 7.21 -6.17 -13.28
CA ALA A 43 6.74 -6.25 -11.90
C ALA A 43 5.51 -5.35 -11.64
N GLU A 44 5.42 -4.17 -12.29
CA GLU A 44 4.20 -3.35 -12.24
C GLU A 44 3.03 -4.07 -12.89
N TRP A 45 3.22 -4.62 -14.09
CA TRP A 45 2.18 -5.36 -14.80
C TRP A 45 1.67 -6.57 -14.01
N GLU A 46 2.57 -7.38 -13.44
CA GLU A 46 2.19 -8.52 -12.60
C GLU A 46 1.38 -8.09 -11.38
N ARG A 47 1.76 -6.97 -10.75
CA ARG A 47 1.03 -6.41 -9.60
C ARG A 47 -0.37 -5.96 -10.00
N ASP A 48 -0.54 -5.37 -11.16
CA ASP A 48 -1.86 -4.94 -11.64
C ASP A 48 -2.75 -6.14 -11.95
N LEU A 49 -2.21 -7.19 -12.59
CA LEU A 49 -2.93 -8.46 -12.76
C LEU A 49 -3.34 -9.11 -11.43
N LEU A 50 -2.45 -9.11 -10.43
CA LEU A 50 -2.76 -9.62 -9.09
C LEU A 50 -3.88 -8.81 -8.42
N ARG A 51 -3.90 -7.49 -8.59
CA ARG A 51 -4.96 -6.62 -8.08
C ARG A 51 -6.30 -6.94 -8.72
N GLU A 52 -6.35 -7.07 -10.03
CA GLU A 52 -7.59 -7.43 -10.77
C GLU A 52 -8.19 -8.72 -10.21
N ARG A 53 -7.38 -9.78 -10.10
CA ARG A 53 -7.81 -11.07 -9.51
C ARG A 53 -8.27 -10.93 -8.06
N THR A 54 -7.61 -10.08 -7.28
CA THR A 54 -7.99 -9.82 -5.88
C THR A 54 -9.35 -9.14 -5.82
N PHE A 55 -9.62 -8.16 -6.68
CA PHE A 55 -10.93 -7.50 -6.75
C PHE A 55 -12.05 -8.48 -7.10
N GLU A 56 -11.83 -9.36 -8.08
CA GLU A 56 -12.78 -10.41 -8.43
C GLU A 56 -13.03 -11.38 -7.26
N GLY A 57 -11.98 -11.77 -6.55
CA GLY A 57 -12.08 -12.60 -5.35
C GLY A 57 -12.89 -11.93 -4.24
N VAL A 58 -12.62 -10.64 -3.98
CA VAL A 58 -13.36 -9.83 -3.01
C VAL A 58 -14.83 -9.68 -3.42
N ALA A 59 -15.12 -9.43 -4.70
CA ALA A 59 -16.48 -9.32 -5.21
C ALA A 59 -17.25 -10.62 -5.01
N ARG A 60 -16.64 -11.77 -5.35
CA ARG A 60 -17.23 -13.10 -5.09
C ARG A 60 -17.46 -13.36 -3.61
N ALA A 61 -16.50 -13.00 -2.74
CA ALA A 61 -16.66 -13.15 -1.30
C ALA A 61 -17.83 -12.31 -0.75
N ARG A 62 -17.95 -11.06 -1.21
CA ARG A 62 -19.06 -10.16 -0.86
C ARG A 62 -20.41 -10.72 -1.34
N ALA A 63 -20.49 -11.22 -2.57
CA ALA A 63 -21.71 -11.84 -3.11
C ALA A 63 -22.12 -13.08 -2.31
N ALA A 64 -21.15 -13.84 -1.77
CA ALA A 64 -21.37 -14.95 -0.85
C ALA A 64 -21.67 -14.53 0.61
N GLY A 65 -21.90 -13.24 0.86
CA GLY A 65 -22.23 -12.70 2.19
C GLY A 65 -21.04 -12.54 3.15
N ARG A 66 -19.81 -12.82 2.72
CA ARG A 66 -18.61 -12.62 3.54
C ARG A 66 -18.23 -11.13 3.54
N ARG A 67 -17.87 -10.60 4.71
CA ARG A 67 -17.31 -9.25 4.86
C ARG A 67 -15.77 -9.32 4.93
N PRO A 68 -15.06 -9.05 3.82
CA PRO A 68 -13.59 -9.03 3.83
C PRO A 68 -13.09 -7.82 4.62
N GLY A 69 -12.04 -8.04 5.43
CA GLY A 69 -11.50 -7.07 6.36
C GLY A 69 -11.44 -7.60 7.80
N PRO A 70 -10.83 -6.86 8.73
CA PRO A 70 -10.79 -7.25 10.14
C PRO A 70 -12.21 -7.29 10.72
N LYS A 71 -12.46 -8.28 11.58
CA LYS A 71 -13.70 -8.30 12.37
C LYS A 71 -13.75 -7.05 13.26
N PRO A 72 -14.93 -6.43 13.44
CA PRO A 72 -15.10 -5.36 14.41
C PRO A 72 -14.59 -5.82 15.77
N LYS A 73 -13.74 -5.00 16.41
CA LYS A 73 -13.24 -5.26 17.77
C LYS A 73 -14.23 -4.81 18.85
N LEU A 74 -15.18 -3.96 18.46
CA LEU A 74 -16.21 -3.42 19.33
C LEU A 74 -17.56 -3.94 18.87
N ASP A 75 -18.39 -4.26 19.84
CA ASP A 75 -19.79 -4.64 19.64
C ASP A 75 -20.57 -3.42 19.11
N GLU A 76 -21.72 -3.63 18.47
CA GLU A 76 -22.48 -2.55 17.84
C GLU A 76 -22.89 -1.46 18.85
N GLU A 77 -23.26 -1.86 20.07
CA GLU A 77 -23.60 -0.96 21.17
C GLU A 77 -22.42 -0.09 21.60
N LYS A 78 -21.24 -0.69 21.78
CA LYS A 78 -20.01 0.03 22.13
C LYS A 78 -19.56 0.97 21.00
N THR A 79 -19.77 0.55 19.75
CA THR A 79 -19.45 1.38 18.57
C THR A 79 -20.39 2.58 18.47
N ALA A 80 -21.67 2.41 18.78
CA ALA A 80 -22.64 3.49 18.84
C ALA A 80 -22.33 4.48 19.98
N ALA A 81 -22.00 3.96 21.17
CA ALA A 81 -21.58 4.77 22.32
C ALA A 81 -20.32 5.58 22.03
N VAL A 82 -19.30 4.99 21.41
CA VAL A 82 -18.08 5.72 21.00
C VAL A 82 -18.40 6.77 19.93
N ARG A 83 -19.24 6.46 18.92
CA ARG A 83 -19.63 7.47 17.91
C ARG A 83 -20.41 8.63 18.52
N ALA A 84 -21.28 8.38 19.50
CA ALA A 84 -22.02 9.42 20.22
C ALA A 84 -21.12 10.23 21.16
N GLY A 85 -20.08 9.60 21.73
CA GLY A 85 -19.12 10.24 22.64
C GLY A 85 -17.95 10.95 21.93
N VAL A 86 -17.68 10.67 20.65
CA VAL A 86 -16.71 11.42 19.84
C VAL A 86 -17.33 12.76 19.45
N CYS A 87 -17.10 13.76 20.27
CA CYS A 87 -17.42 15.15 19.96
C CYS A 87 -16.54 15.60 18.77
N PRO A 88 -17.10 16.27 17.74
CA PRO A 88 -16.28 16.85 16.68
C PRO A 88 -15.33 17.87 17.30
N ILE A 89 -14.03 17.74 16.98
CA ILE A 89 -12.94 18.56 17.52
C ILE A 89 -13.05 20.08 17.25
N ASN A 90 -14.17 20.55 16.69
CA ASN A 90 -14.53 21.95 16.59
C ASN A 90 -15.86 22.21 17.33
N GLY A 91 -15.79 22.38 18.64
CA GLY A 91 -16.88 22.99 19.41
C GLY A 91 -17.12 22.42 20.80
N VAL A 92 -16.39 22.96 21.78
CA VAL A 92 -16.77 23.07 23.20
C VAL A 92 -16.67 21.79 24.04
N TRP A 93 -15.55 21.68 24.76
CA TRP A 93 -15.55 21.04 26.07
C TRP A 93 -16.37 21.89 27.05
N GLY A 94 -17.43 21.32 27.65
CA GLY A 94 -18.09 21.87 28.84
C GLY A 94 -19.35 21.10 29.26
N PRO A 95 -19.82 21.19 30.52
CA PRO A 95 -19.11 21.32 31.79
C PRO A 95 -19.38 20.08 32.67
N ALA A 96 -18.43 19.15 32.76
CA ALA A 96 -18.48 18.03 33.72
C ALA A 96 -17.10 17.75 34.34
N PHE A 97 -16.29 18.80 34.46
CA PHE A 97 -15.19 18.84 35.41
C PHE A 97 -15.59 19.77 36.56
N HIS A 98 -16.36 19.21 37.49
CA HIS A 98 -16.39 19.52 38.92
C HIS A 98 -17.02 18.33 39.64
#